data_AF-A0A2R7N9P7-F1
#
_entry.id   AF-A0A2R7N9P7-F1
#
_cell.length_a   1.000
_cell.length_b   1.000
_cell.length_c   1.000
_cell.angle_alpha   90.00
_cell.angle_beta   90.00
_cell.angle_gamma   90.00
#
_symmetry.space_group_name_H-M   'P 1'
#
loop_
_entity.id
_entity.type
_entity.pdbx_description
1 polymer ?
#
loop_
_entity_poly.entity_id
_entity_poly.type
_entity_poly.pdbx_seq_one_letter_code
_entity_poly.pdbx_strand_id
1 'polypeptide(L)'
;MRNIYFLLNSILISSAVRYVNANSNAGSAPYTSLATASNDLQAVINASQAGDEIWVASGTYIPSRDPFGNTSPSDSKDKTFYLKDGISVYGGFNGTETSLADRNINSNITILSGDIGILGTITDNCYHVVLFSGSNTAAVGVKLDGFSIANGFAIGTVNNNVNGNVA
;
A
#
# COMPACT_ATOMS: atom_id res chain seq x y z
N MET A 1 26.88 39.84 24.76
CA MET A 1 26.36 38.46 24.85
C MET A 1 25.29 38.32 23.77
N ARG A 2 25.49 37.43 22.79
CA ARG A 2 24.65 37.34 21.59
C ARG A 2 23.62 36.25 21.82
N ASN A 3 22.35 36.64 22.03
CA ASN A 3 21.26 35.69 22.25
C ASN A 3 20.98 34.94 20.94
N ILE A 4 21.30 33.65 20.93
CA ILE A 4 20.86 32.71 19.89
C ILE A 4 19.40 32.38 20.21
N TYR A 5 18.48 32.62 19.27
CA TYR A 5 17.11 32.14 19.35
C TYR A 5 17.03 30.82 18.60
N PHE A 6 16.81 29.72 19.33
CA PHE A 6 16.50 28.42 18.74
C PHE A 6 15.00 28.40 18.42
N LEU A 7 14.64 28.57 17.15
CA LEU A 7 13.30 28.25 16.67
C LEU A 7 13.17 26.73 16.66
N LEU A 8 12.51 26.15 17.69
CA LEU A 8 12.00 24.79 17.60
C LEU A 8 10.88 24.78 16.55
N ASN A 9 11.21 24.44 15.31
CA ASN A 9 10.23 23.91 14.37
C ASN A 9 9.79 22.54 14.91
N SER A 10 8.77 22.53 15.75
CA SER A 10 8.00 21.33 16.04
C SER A 10 7.35 20.87 14.74
N ILE A 11 7.91 19.86 14.10
CA ILE A 11 7.23 19.13 13.03
C ILE A 11 6.03 18.45 13.68
N LEU A 12 4.83 18.97 13.43
CA LEU A 12 3.60 18.26 13.73
C LEU A 12 3.56 17.03 12.79
N ILE A 13 3.85 15.83 13.31
CA ILE A 13 3.47 14.61 12.62
C ILE A 13 1.95 14.48 12.79
N SER A 14 1.18 15.13 11.91
CA SER A 14 -0.25 14.87 11.81
C SER A 14 -0.42 13.62 10.97
N SER A 15 -0.97 12.56 11.57
CA SER A 15 -1.53 11.44 10.81
C SER A 15 -2.50 11.98 9.76
N ALA A 16 -2.34 11.57 8.50
CA ALA A 16 -3.25 11.91 7.42
C ALA A 16 -4.00 10.66 6.93
N VAL A 17 -5.25 10.85 6.51
CA VAL A 17 -6.01 9.84 5.76
C VAL A 17 -5.78 10.07 4.26
N ARG A 18 -5.38 9.01 3.56
CA ARG A 18 -5.15 9.00 2.12
C ARG A 18 -6.07 8.00 1.42
N TYR A 19 -6.58 8.36 0.26
CA TYR A 19 -7.65 7.64 -0.41
C TYR A 19 -7.16 6.94 -1.67
N VAL A 20 -7.60 5.69 -1.82
CA VAL A 20 -7.33 4.85 -2.98
C VAL A 20 -8.67 4.37 -3.55
N ASN A 21 -8.88 4.51 -4.86
CA ASN A 21 -10.09 4.08 -5.55
C ASN A 21 -9.73 3.56 -6.95
N ALA A 22 -10.02 2.28 -7.23
CA ALA A 22 -9.70 1.64 -8.50
C ALA A 22 -10.34 2.33 -9.71
N ASN A 23 -11.45 3.04 -9.50
CA ASN A 23 -12.18 3.78 -10.54
C ASN A 23 -11.73 5.25 -10.68
N SER A 24 -10.74 5.69 -9.92
CA SER A 24 -10.23 7.05 -10.03
C SER A 24 -9.33 7.23 -11.25
N ASN A 25 -9.51 8.35 -11.96
CA ASN A 25 -8.67 8.78 -13.07
C ASN A 25 -7.87 10.06 -12.74
N ALA A 26 -8.01 10.60 -11.53
CA ALA A 26 -7.50 11.93 -11.17
C ALA A 26 -6.16 11.89 -10.41
N GLY A 27 -5.90 10.80 -9.66
CA GLY A 27 -4.74 10.56 -8.79
C GLY A 27 -3.75 11.71 -8.63
N SER A 28 -3.92 12.51 -7.57
CA SER A 28 -3.03 13.64 -7.28
C SER A 28 -2.58 13.62 -5.83
N ALA A 29 -1.27 13.57 -5.60
CA ALA A 29 -0.70 13.64 -4.26
C ALA A 29 -1.11 14.97 -3.59
N PRO A 30 -1.43 14.99 -2.28
CA PRO A 30 -1.18 13.93 -1.30
C PRO A 30 -2.27 12.86 -1.16
N TYR A 31 -3.27 12.81 -2.06
CA TYR A 31 -4.38 11.85 -2.06
C TYR A 31 -5.34 11.98 -0.87
N THR A 32 -5.55 13.19 -0.34
CA THR A 32 -6.31 13.43 0.90
C THR A 32 -7.81 13.65 0.70
N SER A 33 -8.33 13.34 -0.49
CA SER A 33 -9.77 13.37 -0.77
C SER A 33 -10.13 12.37 -1.87
N LEU A 34 -11.42 12.04 -1.97
CA LEU A 34 -11.94 11.18 -3.05
C LEU A 34 -11.66 11.76 -4.44
N ALA A 35 -11.74 13.09 -4.59
CA ALA A 35 -11.45 13.78 -5.84
C ALA A 35 -9.97 13.69 -6.25
N THR A 36 -9.08 13.48 -5.28
CA THR A 36 -7.62 13.32 -5.50
C THR A 36 -7.16 11.88 -5.35
N ALA A 37 -8.05 10.94 -5.05
CA ALA A 37 -7.72 9.54 -4.81
C ALA A 37 -7.00 8.92 -6.01
N SER A 38 -6.05 8.01 -5.74
CA SER A 38 -5.32 7.29 -6.79
C SER A 38 -5.94 5.91 -7.04
N ASN A 39 -5.82 5.41 -8.27
CA ASN A 39 -6.03 3.99 -8.57
C ASN A 39 -4.77 3.14 -8.36
N ASP A 40 -3.58 3.76 -8.21
CA ASP A 40 -2.32 3.09 -7.85
C ASP A 40 -2.15 3.09 -6.32
N LEU A 41 -2.48 1.97 -5.68
CA LEU A 41 -2.28 1.75 -4.23
C LEU A 41 -0.82 1.88 -3.82
N GLN A 42 0.12 1.39 -4.63
CA GLN A 42 1.55 1.45 -4.30
C GLN A 42 2.07 2.90 -4.31
N ALA A 43 1.57 3.75 -5.21
CA ALA A 43 1.89 5.17 -5.20
C ALA A 43 1.43 5.86 -3.90
N VAL A 44 0.23 5.55 -3.41
CA VAL A 44 -0.29 6.10 -2.14
C VAL A 44 0.50 5.59 -0.95
N ILE A 45 0.83 4.29 -0.93
CA ILE A 45 1.75 3.73 0.07
C ILE A 45 3.06 4.51 0.07
N ASN A 46 3.69 4.68 -1.10
CA ASN A 46 4.96 5.38 -1.22
C ASN A 46 4.90 6.83 -0.72
N ALA A 47 3.80 7.55 -0.94
CA ALA A 47 3.59 8.92 -0.47
C ALA A 47 3.28 9.04 1.04
N SER A 48 2.90 7.94 1.69
CA SER A 48 2.48 7.92 3.11
C SER A 48 3.66 8.01 4.08
N GLN A 49 3.43 8.48 5.30
CA GLN A 49 4.41 8.53 6.38
C GLN A 49 3.95 7.70 7.57
N ALA A 50 4.85 7.39 8.51
CA ALA A 50 4.47 6.69 9.73
C ALA A 50 3.36 7.46 10.47
N GLY A 51 2.31 6.75 10.85
CA GLY A 51 1.08 7.31 11.41
C GLY A 51 -0.04 7.52 10.39
N ASP A 52 0.22 7.51 9.08
CA ASP A 52 -0.82 7.68 8.06
C ASP A 52 -1.74 6.46 7.96
N GLU A 53 -3.00 6.74 7.65
CA GLU A 53 -3.99 5.74 7.26
C GLU A 53 -4.25 5.82 5.75
N ILE A 54 -4.36 4.66 5.11
CA ILE A 54 -4.71 4.52 3.71
C ILE A 54 -6.05 3.81 3.63
N TRP A 55 -7.07 4.53 3.16
CA TRP A 55 -8.43 4.03 2.99
C TRP A 55 -8.65 3.62 1.54
N VAL A 56 -8.91 2.34 1.33
CA VAL A 56 -9.00 1.71 0.01
C VAL A 56 -10.44 1.32 -0.28
N ALA A 57 -11.01 1.93 -1.32
CA ALA A 57 -12.35 1.62 -1.78
C ALA A 57 -12.47 0.15 -2.24
N SER A 58 -13.69 -0.36 -2.30
CA SER A 58 -14.00 -1.67 -2.85
C SER A 58 -13.52 -1.76 -4.30
N GLY A 59 -12.98 -2.91 -4.67
CA GLY A 59 -12.41 -3.14 -5.99
C GLY A 59 -11.25 -4.13 -5.95
N THR A 60 -10.72 -4.43 -7.14
CA THR A 60 -9.54 -5.29 -7.31
C THR A 60 -8.34 -4.44 -7.67
N TYR A 61 -7.27 -4.59 -6.90
CA TYR A 61 -6.01 -3.87 -7.08
C TYR A 61 -4.92 -4.87 -7.47
N ILE A 62 -4.16 -4.51 -8.50
CA ILE A 62 -3.06 -5.32 -9.06
C ILE A 62 -1.73 -4.61 -8.79
N PRO A 63 -0.68 -5.31 -8.32
CA PRO A 63 0.61 -4.68 -8.06
C PRO A 63 1.30 -4.26 -9.36
N SER A 64 1.89 -3.07 -9.37
CA SER A 64 2.48 -2.46 -10.58
C SER A 64 4.00 -2.52 -10.64
N ARG A 65 4.68 -2.85 -9.52
CA ARG A 65 6.13 -2.77 -9.37
C ARG A 65 6.67 -3.76 -8.35
N ASP A 66 7.96 -4.06 -8.46
CA ASP A 66 8.70 -4.88 -7.49
C ASP A 66 8.91 -4.13 -6.14
N PRO A 67 9.45 -4.80 -5.10
CA PRO A 67 9.69 -4.17 -3.79
C PRO A 67 10.64 -2.98 -3.82
N PHE A 68 11.44 -2.83 -4.89
CA PHE A 68 12.42 -1.76 -5.07
C PHE A 68 11.87 -0.61 -5.92
N GLY A 69 10.62 -0.70 -6.36
CA GLY A 69 9.91 0.33 -7.10
C GLY A 69 10.02 0.23 -8.62
N ASN A 70 10.66 -0.81 -9.16
CA ASN A 70 10.80 -1.03 -10.61
C ASN A 70 9.48 -1.52 -11.22
N THR A 71 8.98 -0.81 -12.23
CA THR A 71 7.74 -1.17 -12.97
C THR A 71 7.95 -2.27 -14.00
N SER A 72 9.20 -2.53 -14.37
CA SER A 72 9.63 -3.50 -15.37
C SER A 72 10.79 -4.37 -14.82
N PRO A 73 10.55 -5.16 -13.76
CA PRO A 73 11.55 -6.10 -13.23
C PRO A 73 11.90 -7.17 -14.27
N SER A 74 13.04 -7.83 -14.09
CA SER A 74 13.50 -8.91 -14.97
C SER A 74 12.53 -10.10 -14.97
N ASP A 75 11.91 -10.38 -13.83
CA ASP A 75 10.76 -11.27 -13.71
C ASP A 75 9.55 -10.43 -13.29
N SER A 76 8.52 -10.34 -14.14
CA SER A 76 7.31 -9.59 -13.83
C SER A 76 6.60 -10.07 -12.57
N LYS A 77 6.84 -11.33 -12.18
CA LYS A 77 6.22 -11.97 -11.01
C LYS A 77 6.79 -11.46 -9.68
N ASP A 78 7.84 -10.64 -9.71
CA ASP A 78 8.37 -9.94 -8.53
C ASP A 78 7.50 -8.75 -8.10
N LYS A 79 6.50 -8.36 -8.91
CA LYS A 79 5.59 -7.28 -8.55
C LYS A 79 4.77 -7.61 -7.29
N THR A 80 4.68 -6.66 -6.38
CA THR A 80 4.00 -6.82 -5.08
C THR A 80 3.37 -5.51 -4.62
N PHE A 81 2.44 -5.57 -3.66
CA PHE A 81 2.18 -4.45 -2.77
C PHE A 81 3.22 -4.47 -1.65
N TYR A 82 4.20 -3.58 -1.71
CA TYR A 82 5.23 -3.44 -0.70
C TYR A 82 4.80 -2.40 0.35
N LEU A 83 4.47 -2.88 1.56
CA LEU A 83 4.03 -2.04 2.66
C LEU A 83 5.21 -1.49 3.45
N LYS A 84 5.07 -0.24 3.91
CA LYS A 84 6.06 0.43 4.76
C LYS A 84 5.74 0.24 6.24
N ASP A 85 6.77 0.34 7.06
CA ASP A 85 6.61 0.39 8.51
C ASP A 85 5.84 1.65 8.95
N GLY A 86 5.01 1.51 9.98
CA GLY A 86 4.29 2.61 10.63
C GLY A 86 3.01 3.08 9.93
N ILE A 87 2.59 2.47 8.81
CA ILE A 87 1.33 2.82 8.14
C ILE A 87 0.22 1.83 8.48
N SER A 88 -1.03 2.29 8.37
CA SER A 88 -2.21 1.43 8.39
C SER A 88 -2.93 1.47 7.05
N VAL A 89 -3.21 0.31 6.48
CA VAL A 89 -3.91 0.16 5.19
C VAL A 89 -5.21 -0.60 5.43
N TYR A 90 -6.32 0.00 4.99
CA TYR A 90 -7.68 -0.40 5.32
C TYR A 90 -8.53 -0.57 4.06
N GLY A 91 -9.05 -1.77 3.79
CA GLY A 91 -10.05 -2.03 2.75
C GLY A 91 -11.49 -1.79 3.24
N GLY A 92 -12.51 -2.10 2.47
CA GLY A 92 -13.90 -2.06 2.98
C GLY A 92 -14.63 -0.72 2.85
N PHE A 93 -14.10 0.23 2.07
CA PHE A 93 -14.74 1.53 1.87
C PHE A 93 -15.59 1.57 0.58
N ASN A 94 -16.71 2.26 0.59
CA ASN A 94 -17.46 2.62 -0.60
C ASN A 94 -17.02 4.00 -1.16
N GLY A 95 -16.24 4.75 -0.39
CA GLY A 95 -15.74 6.07 -0.76
C GLY A 95 -16.68 7.20 -0.37
N THR A 96 -17.49 7.05 0.68
CA THR A 96 -18.32 8.13 1.25
C THR A 96 -18.18 8.22 2.77
N GLU A 97 -17.46 7.28 3.38
CA GLU A 97 -17.19 7.21 4.80
C GLU A 97 -16.41 8.42 5.30
N THR A 98 -16.69 8.80 6.55
CA THR A 98 -15.98 9.91 7.23
C THR A 98 -15.16 9.44 8.41
N SER A 99 -15.34 8.18 8.82
CA SER A 99 -14.58 7.51 9.88
C SER A 99 -14.23 6.07 9.50
N LEU A 100 -13.19 5.52 10.13
CA LEU A 100 -12.78 4.12 9.95
C LEU A 100 -13.90 3.13 10.33
N ALA A 101 -14.74 3.50 11.30
CA ALA A 101 -15.83 2.67 11.80
C ALA A 101 -17.02 2.57 10.84
N ASP A 102 -17.12 3.48 9.86
CA ASP A 102 -18.19 3.46 8.85
C ASP A 102 -17.96 2.40 7.76
N ARG A 103 -16.77 1.79 7.73
CA ARG A 103 -16.43 0.71 6.80
C ARG A 103 -17.42 -0.45 6.89
N ASN A 104 -17.75 -0.99 5.72
CA ASN A 104 -18.46 -2.27 5.64
C ASN A 104 -17.62 -3.28 4.84
N ILE A 105 -16.76 -4.01 5.55
CA ILE A 105 -15.85 -4.99 4.94
C ILE A 105 -16.54 -6.17 4.26
N ASN A 106 -17.81 -6.42 4.59
CA ASN A 106 -18.58 -7.53 4.01
C ASN A 106 -19.27 -7.13 2.69
N SER A 107 -19.68 -5.87 2.57
CA SER A 107 -20.34 -5.36 1.36
C SER A 107 -19.36 -4.68 0.39
N ASN A 108 -18.33 -4.01 0.91
CA ASN A 108 -17.35 -3.26 0.12
C ASN A 108 -16.07 -4.07 -0.04
N ILE A 109 -16.14 -5.20 -0.73
CA ILE A 109 -14.99 -6.12 -0.85
C ILE A 109 -13.81 -5.42 -1.54
N THR A 110 -12.65 -5.43 -0.86
CA THR A 110 -11.38 -4.95 -1.42
C THR A 110 -10.44 -6.13 -1.61
N ILE A 111 -9.97 -6.34 -2.83
CA ILE A 111 -9.14 -7.47 -3.24
C ILE A 111 -7.76 -6.96 -3.63
N LEU A 112 -6.72 -7.48 -2.98
CA LEU A 112 -5.35 -7.39 -3.49
C LEU A 112 -5.09 -8.68 -4.28
N SER A 113 -4.91 -8.56 -5.59
CA SER A 113 -4.80 -9.71 -6.48
C SER A 113 -3.43 -9.76 -7.15
N GLY A 114 -2.81 -10.93 -7.13
CA GLY A 114 -1.57 -11.22 -7.85
C GLY A 114 -1.76 -11.58 -9.32
N ASP A 115 -3.00 -11.55 -9.84
CA ASP A 115 -3.36 -11.81 -11.25
C ASP A 115 -2.84 -10.70 -12.18
N ILE A 116 -1.52 -10.68 -12.34
CA ILE A 116 -0.80 -9.76 -13.20
C ILE A 116 -0.74 -10.34 -14.62
N GLY A 117 -0.75 -9.47 -15.63
CA GLY A 117 -0.67 -9.92 -17.03
C GLY A 117 -2.05 -10.27 -17.59
N ILE A 118 -2.25 -11.53 -17.95
CA ILE A 118 -3.48 -12.02 -18.58
C ILE A 118 -4.43 -12.54 -17.50
N LEU A 119 -5.57 -11.86 -17.35
CA LEU A 119 -6.63 -12.22 -16.41
C LEU A 119 -6.92 -13.74 -16.39
N GLY A 120 -6.79 -14.35 -15.21
CA GLY A 120 -7.07 -15.76 -14.96
C GLY A 120 -5.96 -16.72 -15.38
N THR A 121 -4.84 -16.22 -15.90
CA THR A 121 -3.67 -17.04 -16.20
C THR A 121 -2.85 -17.20 -14.92
N ILE A 122 -2.79 -18.41 -14.37
CA ILE A 122 -2.11 -18.59 -13.08
C ILE A 122 -0.58 -18.46 -13.19
N THR A 123 -0.01 -18.65 -14.38
CA THR A 123 1.45 -18.79 -14.55
C THR A 123 2.20 -17.47 -14.57
N ASP A 124 1.54 -16.38 -14.94
CA ASP A 124 2.06 -15.01 -14.86
C ASP A 124 1.72 -14.31 -13.55
N ASN A 125 0.85 -14.86 -12.69
CA ASN A 125 0.60 -14.34 -11.35
C ASN A 125 1.88 -14.04 -10.55
N CYS A 126 1.87 -12.96 -9.76
CA CYS A 126 3.01 -12.62 -8.92
C CYS A 126 3.28 -13.68 -7.84
N TYR A 127 4.53 -13.79 -7.41
CA TYR A 127 4.93 -14.75 -6.37
C TYR A 127 4.31 -14.38 -5.02
N HIS A 128 4.42 -13.11 -4.64
CA HIS A 128 3.91 -12.55 -3.40
C HIS A 128 3.02 -11.35 -3.70
N VAL A 129 1.76 -11.44 -3.29
CA VAL A 129 0.80 -10.34 -3.49
C VAL A 129 1.11 -9.16 -2.58
N VAL A 130 1.50 -9.46 -1.34
CA VAL A 130 1.85 -8.46 -0.32
C VAL A 130 3.19 -8.83 0.28
N LEU A 131 4.06 -7.84 0.41
CA LEU A 131 5.31 -7.92 1.15
C LEU A 131 5.38 -6.76 2.13
N PHE A 132 5.96 -7.03 3.29
CA PHE A 132 6.33 -6.02 4.27
C PHE A 132 7.67 -6.44 4.87
N SER A 133 8.54 -5.47 5.11
CA SER A 133 9.81 -5.73 5.79
C SER A 133 9.99 -4.71 6.90
N GLY A 134 9.91 -5.18 8.14
CA GLY A 134 10.26 -4.39 9.31
C GLY A 134 11.79 -4.25 9.34
N SER A 135 12.30 -3.02 9.27
CA SER A 135 13.73 -2.79 9.02
C SER A 135 14.60 -2.75 10.28
N ASN A 136 14.05 -2.93 11.50
CA ASN A 136 14.83 -2.97 12.76
C ASN A 136 13.94 -3.32 13.98
N THR A 137 14.58 -3.47 15.15
CA THR A 137 13.92 -3.61 16.46
C THR A 137 13.16 -2.35 16.93
N ALA A 138 13.16 -1.29 16.13
CA ALA A 138 12.41 -0.04 16.38
C ALA A 138 11.20 0.11 15.45
N ALA A 139 10.84 -0.94 14.70
CA ALA A 139 9.69 -0.94 13.81
C ALA A 139 8.40 -0.65 14.60
N VAL A 140 7.59 0.27 14.07
CA VAL A 140 6.29 0.65 14.64
C VAL A 140 5.23 -0.42 14.33
N GLY A 141 5.44 -1.20 13.27
CA GLY A 141 4.51 -2.19 12.76
C GLY A 141 3.71 -1.65 11.58
N VAL A 142 3.22 -2.57 10.75
CA VAL A 142 2.31 -2.27 9.65
C VAL A 142 0.97 -2.92 9.93
N LYS A 143 -0.12 -2.23 9.62
CA LYS A 143 -1.47 -2.81 9.68
C LYS A 143 -2.04 -2.97 8.28
N LEU A 144 -2.55 -4.16 7.99
CA LEU A 144 -3.34 -4.47 6.79
C LEU A 144 -4.64 -5.12 7.24
N ASP A 145 -5.78 -4.49 6.95
CA ASP A 145 -7.07 -4.87 7.53
C ASP A 145 -8.23 -4.67 6.53
N GLY A 146 -9.09 -5.68 6.39
CA GLY A 146 -10.29 -5.61 5.54
C GLY A 146 -10.04 -5.95 4.07
N PHE A 147 -9.06 -6.81 3.78
CA PHE A 147 -8.71 -7.25 2.43
C PHE A 147 -8.91 -8.74 2.23
N SER A 148 -9.36 -9.13 1.04
CA SER A 148 -9.08 -10.45 0.48
C SER A 148 -7.76 -10.40 -0.27
N ILE A 149 -6.84 -11.31 0.02
CA ILE A 149 -5.57 -11.44 -0.70
C ILE A 149 -5.67 -12.70 -1.57
N ALA A 150 -5.54 -12.56 -2.88
CA ALA A 150 -5.82 -13.62 -3.84
C ALA A 150 -4.79 -13.70 -4.96
N ASN A 151 -4.78 -14.84 -5.67
CA ASN A 151 -4.06 -15.03 -6.93
C ASN A 151 -2.54 -14.84 -6.85
N GLY A 152 -1.91 -15.21 -5.73
CA GLY A 152 -0.44 -15.40 -5.70
C GLY A 152 -0.06 -16.77 -6.26
N PHE A 153 1.12 -16.89 -6.88
CA PHE A 153 1.62 -18.14 -7.45
C PHE A 153 3.12 -18.35 -7.14
N ALA A 154 3.41 -18.70 -5.89
CA ALA A 154 4.75 -18.95 -5.36
C ALA A 154 5.37 -20.27 -5.85
N ILE A 155 5.69 -20.36 -7.15
CA ILE A 155 6.40 -21.51 -7.76
C ILE A 155 7.89 -21.22 -8.03
N GLY A 156 8.41 -20.09 -7.58
CA GLY A 156 9.79 -19.68 -7.79
C GLY A 156 10.77 -20.38 -6.84
N THR A 157 11.97 -20.68 -7.32
CA THR A 157 13.14 -21.13 -6.52
C THR A 157 14.03 -19.95 -6.08
N VAL A 158 13.67 -18.72 -6.46
CA VAL A 158 14.49 -17.53 -6.23
C VAL A 158 13.95 -16.79 -5.02
N ASN A 159 14.78 -16.71 -3.99
CA ASN A 159 14.51 -15.92 -2.78
C ASN A 159 14.74 -14.44 -3.09
N ASN A 160 13.67 -13.65 -3.21
CA ASN A 160 13.80 -12.20 -3.20
C ASN A 160 14.20 -11.78 -1.78
N ASN A 161 15.46 -11.39 -1.61
CA ASN A 161 15.95 -10.91 -0.33
C ASN A 161 15.55 -9.44 -0.15
N VAL A 162 14.56 -9.17 0.69
CA VAL A 162 14.12 -7.80 1.03
C VAL A 162 14.62 -7.47 2.43
N ASN A 163 15.66 -6.64 2.53
CA ASN A 163 16.33 -6.24 3.78
C ASN A 163 16.88 -7.41 4.62
N GLY A 164 17.37 -8.48 4.00
CA GLY A 164 17.88 -9.65 4.74
C GLY A 164 16.81 -10.68 5.11
N ASN A 165 15.53 -10.39 4.83
CA ASN A 165 14.45 -11.34 4.95
C ASN A 165 14.23 -12.04 3.61
N VAL A 166 14.37 -13.36 3.64
CA VAL A 166 13.93 -14.24 2.56
C VAL A 166 12.40 -14.28 2.58
N ALA A 167 11.78 -13.93 1.45
CA ALA A 167 10.34 -14.10 1.23
C ALA A 167 9.93 -15.57 1.14
#